data_AF-A0A927M733-F1
#
_entry.id   AF-A0A927M733-F1
#
_cell.length_a   1.000
_cell.length_b   1.000
_cell.length_c   1.000
_cell.angle_alpha   90.00
_cell.angle_beta   90.00
_cell.angle_gamma   90.00
#
_symmetry.space_group_name_H-M   'P 1'
#
loop_
_entity.id
_entity.type
_entity.pdbx_description
1 polymer ?
#
loop_
_entity_poly.entity_id
_entity_poly.type
_entity_poly.pdbx_seq_one_letter_code
_entity_poly.pdbx_strand_id
1 'polypeptide(L)'
;MGKQQDVGGSDRHTGSSATAQRATETSSDARLALAQDPATPQMTLFDLASDPSAAVRKAVAARTDAPAQALRPLTRDHDRQVREAVARNPSTSVGNLLRLVKDADRWIRWAVAGNPGCDESVRRVMSEAPDKELRGLLAERRDLEPDLAARLIDDVSPEVRERLATHTHDPDVITALMADRTARVRKGVARNPRTTAEQRSALAQDPVVDVRAALVRTVELAEADLERLVDDRSVQVRLAMATSDLVPPHIRQALGRDSDETVADAARDYRPASGNSPVVRAPRVGHRRSATSQGRPGRAAR
;
A
#
# COMPACT_ATOMS: atom_id res chain seq x y z
N MET A 1 -43.15 73.87 -10.72
CA MET A 1 -43.96 72.70 -10.28
C MET A 1 -43.48 71.49 -11.06
N GLY A 2 -42.97 70.38 -10.53
CA GLY A 2 -42.71 69.91 -9.18
C GLY A 2 -42.15 68.48 -9.27
N LYS A 3 -41.16 68.20 -8.41
CA LYS A 3 -40.71 66.90 -7.85
C LYS A 3 -39.89 65.94 -8.74
N GLN A 4 -38.57 66.12 -8.62
CA GLN A 4 -37.55 65.06 -8.56
C GLN A 4 -37.85 64.08 -7.41
N GLN A 5 -37.77 62.78 -7.68
CA GLN A 5 -37.53 61.75 -6.67
C GLN A 5 -36.23 61.04 -7.02
N ASP A 6 -35.24 61.28 -6.17
CA ASP A 6 -33.95 60.65 -6.09
C ASP A 6 -34.10 59.39 -5.22
N VAL A 7 -33.71 58.23 -5.73
CA VAL A 7 -33.60 57.00 -4.94
C VAL A 7 -32.24 56.37 -5.24
N GLY A 8 -31.25 56.85 -4.49
CA GLY A 8 -29.91 56.26 -4.45
C GLY A 8 -29.96 54.84 -3.88
N GLY A 9 -29.71 53.86 -4.74
CA GLY A 9 -29.40 52.49 -4.34
C GLY A 9 -27.91 52.35 -4.02
N SER A 10 -27.49 52.79 -2.84
CA SER A 10 -26.18 52.44 -2.27
C SER A 10 -26.34 51.18 -1.43
N ASP A 11 -26.23 49.99 -2.03
CA ASP A 11 -26.15 48.74 -1.27
C ASP A 11 -25.52 47.60 -2.08
N ARG A 12 -24.26 47.79 -2.48
CA ARG A 12 -23.38 46.68 -2.88
C ARG A 12 -21.96 47.10 -2.57
N HIS A 13 -21.42 46.75 -1.40
CA HIS A 13 -19.99 46.51 -1.13
C HIS A 13 -19.68 46.20 0.35
N THR A 14 -20.66 46.25 1.26
CA THR A 14 -20.44 46.04 2.72
C THR A 14 -20.49 44.58 3.18
N GLY A 15 -21.07 43.66 2.39
CA GLY A 15 -21.29 42.27 2.80
C GLY A 15 -20.05 41.35 2.79
N SER A 16 -19.09 41.59 1.88
CA SER A 16 -17.90 40.72 1.73
C SER A 16 -16.76 41.08 2.69
N SER A 17 -16.73 42.32 3.18
CA SER A 17 -15.74 42.82 4.14
C SER A 17 -16.11 42.44 5.58
N ALA A 18 -17.40 42.43 5.91
CA ALA A 18 -17.88 42.19 7.28
C ALA A 18 -17.77 40.72 7.73
N THR A 19 -17.88 39.76 6.81
CA THR A 19 -17.68 38.33 7.08
C THR A 19 -16.21 37.97 7.25
N ALA A 20 -15.33 38.58 6.43
CA ALA A 20 -13.88 38.41 6.54
C ALA A 20 -13.33 39.04 7.85
N GLN A 21 -13.84 40.21 8.27
CA GLN A 21 -13.44 40.85 9.54
C GLN A 21 -13.92 40.06 10.77
N ARG A 22 -15.17 39.54 10.78
CA ARG A 22 -15.66 38.69 11.90
C ARG A 22 -14.92 37.37 12.03
N ALA A 23 -14.37 36.82 10.94
CA ALA A 23 -13.55 35.60 11.00
C ALA A 23 -12.25 35.83 11.81
N THR A 24 -11.66 37.03 11.73
CA THR A 24 -10.43 37.36 12.47
C THR A 24 -10.64 37.59 13.98
N GLU A 25 -11.85 37.94 14.41
CA GLU A 25 -12.21 38.18 15.83
C GLU A 25 -12.77 36.94 16.55
N THR A 26 -13.07 35.88 15.80
CA THR A 26 -13.68 34.65 16.30
C THR A 26 -12.63 33.76 16.99
N SER A 27 -13.00 33.01 18.03
CA SER A 27 -12.05 32.09 18.69
C SER A 27 -11.49 31.05 17.72
N SER A 28 -10.28 30.52 17.98
CA SER A 28 -9.71 29.44 17.16
C SER A 28 -10.65 28.24 17.04
N ASP A 29 -11.43 27.96 18.08
CA ASP A 29 -12.39 26.86 18.12
C ASP A 29 -13.58 27.09 17.18
N ALA A 30 -14.08 28.32 17.09
CA ALA A 30 -15.18 28.63 16.20
C ALA A 30 -14.73 28.68 14.72
N ARG A 31 -13.48 29.09 14.43
CA ARG A 31 -12.91 28.91 13.08
C ARG A 31 -12.69 27.44 12.73
N LEU A 32 -12.28 26.63 13.69
CA LEU A 32 -12.16 25.18 13.50
C LEU A 32 -13.51 24.53 13.21
N ALA A 33 -14.57 24.93 13.94
CA ALA A 33 -15.93 24.46 13.69
C ALA A 33 -16.39 24.82 12.26
N LEU A 34 -16.13 26.05 11.79
CA LEU A 34 -16.41 26.45 10.40
C LEU A 34 -15.64 25.60 9.39
N ALA A 35 -14.35 25.31 9.64
CA ALA A 35 -13.57 24.45 8.75
C ALA A 35 -14.13 23.02 8.67
N GLN A 36 -14.75 22.52 9.74
CA GLN A 36 -15.32 21.17 9.80
C GLN A 36 -16.75 21.09 9.25
N ASP A 37 -17.49 22.19 9.22
CA ASP A 37 -18.89 22.22 8.80
C ASP A 37 -19.06 22.03 7.27
N PRO A 38 -19.70 20.95 6.79
CA PRO A 38 -19.97 20.72 5.36
C PRO A 38 -20.71 21.87 4.67
N ALA A 39 -21.53 22.63 5.41
CA ALA A 39 -22.31 23.75 4.87
C ALA A 39 -21.48 25.04 4.67
N THR A 40 -20.22 25.08 5.13
CA THR A 40 -19.36 26.25 4.99
C THR A 40 -19.14 26.62 3.52
N PRO A 41 -19.41 27.88 3.12
CA PRO A 41 -19.21 28.31 1.75
C PRO A 41 -17.75 28.18 1.29
N GLN A 42 -17.55 27.86 0.01
CA GLN A 42 -16.21 27.68 -0.57
C GLN A 42 -15.30 28.91 -0.38
N MET A 43 -15.86 30.11 -0.45
CA MET A 43 -15.09 31.35 -0.25
C MET A 43 -14.47 31.41 1.15
N THR A 44 -15.24 31.04 2.17
CA THR A 44 -14.75 30.95 3.57
C THR A 44 -13.67 29.89 3.71
N LEU A 45 -13.75 28.77 2.97
CA LEU A 45 -12.68 27.76 2.97
C LEU A 45 -11.37 28.29 2.39
N PHE A 46 -11.40 29.24 1.44
CA PHE A 46 -10.17 29.88 0.94
C PHE A 46 -9.49 30.73 2.01
N ASP A 47 -10.28 31.48 2.79
CA ASP A 47 -9.76 32.27 3.90
C ASP A 47 -9.19 31.35 5.01
N LEU A 48 -9.94 30.29 5.37
CA LEU A 48 -9.52 29.33 6.39
C LEU A 48 -8.30 28.48 5.96
N ALA A 49 -8.05 28.31 4.66
CA ALA A 49 -6.83 27.67 4.16
C ALA A 49 -5.56 28.52 4.44
N SER A 50 -5.72 29.80 4.78
CA SER A 50 -4.62 30.69 5.18
C SER A 50 -4.63 31.01 6.68
N ASP A 51 -5.44 30.28 7.47
CA ASP A 51 -5.60 30.55 8.91
C ASP A 51 -4.27 30.41 9.67
N PRO A 52 -3.98 31.24 10.68
CA PRO A 52 -2.78 31.10 11.50
C PRO A 52 -2.66 29.73 12.20
N SER A 53 -3.78 29.12 12.57
CA SER A 53 -3.84 27.83 13.26
C SER A 53 -3.69 26.66 12.29
N ALA A 54 -2.64 25.85 12.49
CA ALA A 54 -2.44 24.62 11.73
C ALA A 54 -3.60 23.63 11.88
N ALA A 55 -4.29 23.63 13.02
CA ALA A 55 -5.47 22.78 13.24
C ALA A 55 -6.62 23.14 12.31
N VAL A 56 -6.87 24.44 12.09
CA VAL A 56 -7.89 24.95 11.17
C VAL A 56 -7.53 24.60 9.72
N ARG A 57 -6.28 24.89 9.31
CA ARG A 57 -5.81 24.56 7.95
C ARG A 57 -5.86 23.05 7.67
N LYS A 58 -5.49 22.23 8.65
CA LYS A 58 -5.61 20.76 8.57
C LYS A 58 -7.05 20.31 8.43
N ALA A 59 -7.99 20.93 9.16
CA ALA A 59 -9.40 20.64 9.02
C ALA A 59 -9.91 20.92 7.61
N VAL A 60 -9.55 22.08 7.02
CA VAL A 60 -9.84 22.38 5.61
C VAL A 60 -9.23 21.33 4.67
N ALA A 61 -7.96 20.96 4.89
CA ALA A 61 -7.27 19.96 4.08
C ALA A 61 -7.90 18.56 4.14
N ALA A 62 -8.53 18.19 5.27
CA ALA A 62 -9.13 16.88 5.47
C ALA A 62 -10.53 16.73 4.87
N ARG A 63 -11.14 17.82 4.39
CA ARG A 63 -12.49 17.82 3.83
C ARG A 63 -12.56 17.16 2.45
N THR A 64 -13.40 16.13 2.31
CA THR A 64 -13.61 15.45 1.02
C THR A 64 -14.36 16.29 -0.01
N ASP A 65 -14.94 17.43 0.37
CA ASP A 65 -15.61 18.38 -0.54
C ASP A 65 -14.79 19.67 -0.75
N ALA A 66 -13.55 19.74 -0.22
CA ALA A 66 -12.73 20.93 -0.38
C ALA A 66 -12.42 21.20 -1.86
N PRO A 67 -12.65 22.44 -2.35
CA PRO A 67 -12.31 22.79 -3.71
C PRO A 67 -10.79 22.74 -3.92
N ALA A 68 -10.35 22.26 -5.08
CA ALA A 68 -8.92 22.10 -5.40
C ALA A 68 -8.11 23.41 -5.23
N GLN A 69 -8.75 24.56 -5.43
CA GLN A 69 -8.14 25.89 -5.23
C GLN A 69 -7.84 26.18 -3.75
N ALA A 70 -8.69 25.73 -2.81
CA ALA A 70 -8.44 25.86 -1.37
C ALA A 70 -7.29 24.96 -0.92
N LEU A 71 -7.17 23.76 -1.50
CA LEU A 71 -6.10 22.81 -1.18
C LEU A 71 -4.74 23.22 -1.76
N ARG A 72 -4.71 24.03 -2.82
CA ARG A 72 -3.48 24.42 -3.52
C ARG A 72 -2.44 25.09 -2.61
N PRO A 73 -2.74 26.16 -1.83
CA PRO A 73 -1.75 26.78 -0.94
C PRO A 73 -1.25 25.78 0.12
N LEU A 74 -2.13 24.91 0.61
CA LEU A 74 -1.82 23.90 1.63
C LEU A 74 -0.83 22.83 1.14
N THR A 75 -0.61 22.68 -0.16
CA THR A 75 0.44 21.78 -0.69
C THR A 75 1.86 22.21 -0.31
N ARG A 76 2.04 23.47 0.11
CA ARG A 76 3.31 24.04 0.56
C ARG A 76 3.24 24.55 2.00
N ASP A 77 2.27 24.05 2.77
CA ASP A 77 2.12 24.43 4.17
C ASP A 77 3.40 24.14 4.96
N HIS A 78 3.75 24.98 5.92
CA HIS A 78 4.91 24.74 6.77
C HIS A 78 4.68 23.54 7.70
N ASP A 79 3.43 23.27 8.07
CA ASP A 79 3.06 22.13 8.90
C ASP A 79 2.96 20.85 8.06
N ARG A 80 3.78 19.86 8.42
CA ARG A 80 3.82 18.55 7.76
C ARG A 80 2.45 17.84 7.80
N GLN A 81 1.71 17.92 8.90
CA GLN A 81 0.42 17.25 9.04
C GLN A 81 -0.64 17.85 8.12
N VAL A 82 -0.57 19.16 7.85
CA VAL A 82 -1.45 19.82 6.88
C VAL A 82 -1.15 19.30 5.47
N ARG A 83 0.13 19.28 5.06
CA ARG A 83 0.52 18.71 3.75
C ARG A 83 0.13 17.25 3.61
N GLU A 84 0.26 16.47 4.68
CA GLU A 84 -0.12 15.05 4.74
C GLU A 84 -1.64 14.87 4.55
N ALA A 85 -2.44 15.74 5.18
CA ALA A 85 -3.89 15.75 5.01
C ALA A 85 -4.28 16.05 3.56
N VAL A 86 -3.65 17.03 2.91
CA VAL A 86 -3.87 17.29 1.47
C VAL A 86 -3.47 16.07 0.64
N ALA A 87 -2.31 15.46 0.90
CA ALA A 87 -1.84 14.30 0.15
C ALA A 87 -2.78 13.09 0.27
N ARG A 88 -3.43 12.88 1.42
CA ARG A 88 -4.40 11.78 1.62
C ARG A 88 -5.81 12.08 1.15
N ASN A 89 -6.16 13.35 0.94
CA ASN A 89 -7.52 13.74 0.59
C ASN A 89 -7.89 13.24 -0.82
N PRO A 90 -8.96 12.42 -0.98
CA PRO A 90 -9.40 11.91 -2.29
C PRO A 90 -9.78 12.99 -3.31
N SER A 91 -10.11 14.20 -2.85
CA SER A 91 -10.50 15.34 -3.70
C SER A 91 -9.31 16.22 -4.10
N THR A 92 -8.09 15.84 -3.71
CA THR A 92 -6.88 16.53 -4.15
C THR A 92 -6.67 16.31 -5.64
N SER A 93 -6.77 17.41 -6.40
CA SER A 93 -6.54 17.39 -7.84
C SER A 93 -5.15 16.84 -8.21
N VAL A 94 -5.05 16.24 -9.40
CA VAL A 94 -3.79 15.77 -10.00
C VAL A 94 -2.71 16.87 -9.98
N GLY A 95 -3.07 18.11 -10.32
CA GLY A 95 -2.13 19.23 -10.30
C GLY A 95 -1.58 19.57 -8.91
N ASN A 96 -2.30 19.28 -7.83
CA ASN A 96 -1.81 19.41 -6.46
C ASN A 96 -0.98 18.20 -6.04
N LEU A 97 -1.36 16.98 -6.46
CA LEU A 97 -0.55 15.78 -6.24
C LEU A 97 0.82 15.88 -6.93
N LEU A 98 0.89 16.42 -8.14
CA LEU A 98 2.16 16.68 -8.86
C LEU A 98 3.07 17.69 -8.14
N ARG A 99 2.54 18.50 -7.23
CA ARG A 99 3.36 19.35 -6.35
C ARG A 99 3.87 18.55 -5.16
N LEU A 100 2.99 17.80 -4.51
CA LEU A 100 3.28 17.01 -3.31
C LEU A 100 4.18 15.80 -3.59
N VAL A 101 4.19 15.26 -4.81
CA VAL A 101 5.08 14.16 -5.18
C VAL A 101 6.56 14.55 -5.08
N LYS A 102 6.85 15.85 -5.13
CA LYS A 102 8.19 16.43 -4.97
C LYS A 102 8.47 16.94 -3.54
N ASP A 103 7.58 16.66 -2.59
CA ASP A 103 7.76 17.08 -1.20
C ASP A 103 9.03 16.48 -0.60
N ALA A 104 9.71 17.22 0.27
CA ALA A 104 10.94 16.76 0.91
C ALA A 104 10.69 15.59 1.88
N ASP A 105 9.50 15.53 2.50
CA ASP A 105 9.16 14.49 3.46
C ASP A 105 8.66 13.22 2.77
N ARG A 106 9.31 12.10 3.08
CA ARG A 106 9.00 10.79 2.48
C ARG A 106 7.57 10.31 2.76
N TRP A 107 6.99 10.67 3.90
CA TRP A 107 5.64 10.26 4.27
C TRP A 107 4.58 10.99 3.47
N ILE A 108 4.86 12.21 3.03
CA ILE A 108 4.00 12.95 2.11
C ILE A 108 4.02 12.28 0.73
N ARG A 109 5.21 11.92 0.23
CA ARG A 109 5.36 11.19 -1.03
C ARG A 109 4.63 9.83 -0.98
N TRP A 110 4.71 9.12 0.15
CA TRP A 110 3.96 7.88 0.40
C TRP A 110 2.43 8.12 0.39
N ALA A 111 1.95 9.20 1.02
CA ALA A 111 0.54 9.55 1.00
C ALA A 111 0.03 9.88 -0.42
N VAL A 112 0.84 10.56 -1.24
CA VAL A 112 0.53 10.78 -2.67
C VAL A 112 0.42 9.46 -3.42
N ALA A 113 1.37 8.54 -3.21
CA ALA A 113 1.36 7.23 -3.88
C ALA A 113 0.10 6.40 -3.56
N GLY A 114 -0.45 6.54 -2.34
CA GLY A 114 -1.68 5.88 -1.91
C GLY A 114 -2.98 6.63 -2.22
N ASN A 115 -2.91 7.84 -2.79
CA ASN A 115 -4.10 8.64 -3.07
C ASN A 115 -4.88 8.08 -4.28
N PRO A 116 -6.23 7.99 -4.23
CA PRO A 116 -7.04 7.56 -5.37
C PRO A 116 -6.89 8.41 -6.65
N GLY A 117 -6.60 9.70 -6.49
CA GLY A 117 -6.30 10.63 -7.58
C GLY A 117 -4.85 10.57 -8.09
N CYS A 118 -4.01 9.70 -7.53
CA CYS A 118 -2.69 9.38 -8.11
C CYS A 118 -2.94 8.62 -9.41
N ASP A 119 -3.01 9.37 -10.50
CA ASP A 119 -3.27 8.84 -11.83
C ASP A 119 -1.96 8.47 -12.55
N GLU A 120 -2.10 8.07 -13.81
CA GLU A 120 -0.96 7.69 -14.65
C GLU A 120 0.05 8.83 -14.81
N SER A 121 -0.40 10.10 -14.84
CA SER A 121 0.50 11.24 -14.97
C SER A 121 1.39 11.42 -13.74
N VAL A 122 0.83 11.25 -12.54
CA VAL A 122 1.58 11.30 -11.28
C VAL A 122 2.53 10.11 -11.20
N ARG A 123 2.06 8.90 -11.52
CA ARG A 123 2.90 7.70 -11.51
C ARG A 123 4.08 7.79 -12.48
N ARG A 124 3.87 8.33 -13.68
CA ARG A 124 4.96 8.57 -14.63
C ARG A 124 6.05 9.46 -14.05
N VAL A 125 5.67 10.59 -13.44
CA VAL A 125 6.63 11.48 -12.76
C VAL A 125 7.37 10.77 -11.62
N MET A 126 6.68 9.93 -10.83
CA MET A 126 7.33 9.13 -9.79
C MET A 126 8.36 8.16 -10.38
N SER A 127 8.04 7.52 -11.51
CA SER A 127 8.90 6.51 -12.16
C SER A 127 10.14 7.12 -12.82
N GLU A 128 10.08 8.39 -13.21
CA GLU A 128 11.19 9.14 -13.82
C GLU A 128 12.01 9.92 -12.78
N ALA A 129 11.57 9.94 -11.52
CA ALA A 129 12.25 10.68 -10.49
C ALA A 129 13.65 10.10 -10.25
N PRO A 130 14.68 10.94 -10.02
CA PRO A 130 16.00 10.45 -9.63
C PRO A 130 15.97 9.79 -8.24
N ASP A 131 15.02 10.19 -7.39
CA ASP A 131 14.80 9.61 -6.06
C ASP A 131 14.31 8.15 -6.16
N LYS A 132 15.15 7.21 -5.71
CA LYS A 132 14.81 5.78 -5.65
C LYS A 132 13.63 5.50 -4.71
N GLU A 133 13.38 6.34 -3.70
CA GLU A 133 12.23 6.13 -2.80
C GLU A 133 10.93 6.31 -3.57
N LEU A 134 10.84 7.33 -4.43
CA LEU A 134 9.65 7.57 -5.26
C LEU A 134 9.38 6.41 -6.22
N ARG A 135 10.42 5.88 -6.87
CA ARG A 135 10.30 4.70 -7.73
C ARG A 135 9.94 3.45 -6.92
N GLY A 136 10.49 3.30 -5.72
CA GLY A 136 10.17 2.22 -4.79
C GLY A 136 8.72 2.25 -4.28
N LEU A 137 8.10 3.43 -4.14
CA LEU A 137 6.68 3.54 -3.80
C LEU A 137 5.77 3.01 -4.92
N LEU A 138 6.15 3.18 -6.19
CA LEU A 138 5.43 2.57 -7.30
C LEU A 138 5.54 1.04 -7.28
N ALA A 139 6.72 0.54 -6.92
CA ALA A 139 7.00 -0.89 -6.86
C ALA A 139 6.15 -1.66 -5.83
N GLU A 140 5.55 -0.96 -4.86
CA GLU A 140 4.63 -1.54 -3.86
C GLU A 140 3.17 -1.58 -4.31
N ARG A 141 2.84 -0.95 -5.46
CA ARG A 141 1.48 -0.96 -5.99
C ARG A 141 1.16 -2.32 -6.58
N ARG A 142 -0.08 -2.77 -6.34
CA ARG A 142 -0.59 -4.05 -6.86
C ARG A 142 -0.90 -3.98 -8.35
N ASP A 143 -1.45 -2.86 -8.78
CA ASP A 143 -1.91 -2.62 -10.14
C ASP A 143 -0.98 -1.57 -10.77
N LEU A 144 0.18 -2.03 -11.22
CA LEU A 144 1.15 -1.21 -11.94
C LEU A 144 0.97 -1.45 -13.44
N GLU A 145 0.96 -0.37 -14.21
CA GLU A 145 0.88 -0.43 -15.66
C GLU A 145 2.05 -1.24 -16.25
N PRO A 146 1.84 -2.05 -17.32
CA PRO A 146 2.90 -2.88 -17.90
C PRO A 146 4.16 -2.11 -18.28
N ASP A 147 4.01 -0.92 -18.87
CA ASP A 147 5.14 -0.06 -19.25
C ASP A 147 5.93 0.42 -18.03
N LEU A 148 5.26 0.74 -16.93
CA LEU A 148 5.92 1.13 -15.69
C LEU A 148 6.59 -0.08 -15.01
N ALA A 149 5.95 -1.25 -15.02
CA ALA A 149 6.53 -2.47 -14.51
C ALA A 149 7.81 -2.85 -15.27
N ALA A 150 7.79 -2.78 -16.61
CA ALA A 150 8.96 -2.99 -17.45
C ALA A 150 10.12 -2.04 -17.07
N ARG A 151 9.83 -0.75 -16.86
CA ARG A 151 10.84 0.21 -16.41
C ARG A 151 11.41 -0.12 -15.02
N LEU A 152 10.56 -0.57 -14.09
CA LEU A 152 11.00 -0.93 -12.73
C LEU A 152 11.74 -2.27 -12.67
N ILE A 153 11.47 -3.20 -13.59
CA ILE A 153 12.27 -4.43 -13.75
C ILE A 153 13.73 -4.09 -14.07
N ASP A 154 13.97 -3.04 -14.87
CA ASP A 154 15.31 -2.59 -15.24
C ASP A 154 15.83 -1.42 -14.38
N ASP A 155 15.19 -1.13 -13.23
CA ASP A 155 15.59 0.00 -12.39
C ASP A 155 17.05 -0.12 -11.96
N VAL A 156 17.78 0.99 -12.02
CA VAL A 156 19.19 1.03 -11.60
C VAL A 156 19.39 0.60 -10.15
N SER A 157 18.41 0.85 -9.28
CA SER A 157 18.46 0.55 -7.84
C SER A 157 17.96 -0.86 -7.55
N PRO A 158 18.80 -1.78 -7.03
CA PRO A 158 18.36 -3.12 -6.64
C PRO A 158 17.28 -3.10 -5.55
N GLU A 159 17.22 -2.04 -4.74
CA GLU A 159 16.21 -1.87 -3.70
C GLU A 159 14.81 -1.64 -4.30
N VAL A 160 14.72 -0.92 -5.43
CA VAL A 160 13.45 -0.73 -6.14
C VAL A 160 12.99 -2.05 -6.76
N ARG A 161 13.92 -2.76 -7.40
CA ARG A 161 13.65 -4.08 -8.00
C ARG A 161 13.26 -5.13 -6.95
N GLU A 162 13.88 -5.12 -5.77
CA GLU A 162 13.50 -5.98 -4.64
C GLU A 162 12.10 -5.66 -4.12
N ARG A 163 11.75 -4.37 -3.97
CA ARG A 163 10.40 -3.96 -3.57
C ARG A 163 9.36 -4.45 -4.58
N LEU A 164 9.65 -4.31 -5.88
CA LEU A 164 8.80 -4.82 -6.95
C LEU A 164 8.63 -6.34 -6.83
N ALA A 165 9.74 -7.07 -6.70
CA ALA A 165 9.77 -8.52 -6.55
C ALA A 165 8.90 -9.03 -5.38
N THR A 166 8.90 -8.29 -4.27
CA THR A 166 8.20 -8.68 -3.04
C THR A 166 6.69 -8.41 -3.11
N HIS A 167 6.24 -7.42 -3.89
CA HIS A 167 4.84 -6.93 -3.86
C HIS A 167 4.06 -7.18 -5.16
N THR A 168 4.73 -7.40 -6.28
CA THR A 168 4.05 -7.60 -7.57
C THR A 168 3.09 -8.79 -7.53
N HIS A 169 1.97 -8.65 -8.23
CA HIS A 169 0.98 -9.70 -8.43
C HIS A 169 1.06 -10.31 -9.82
N ASP A 170 1.87 -9.72 -10.71
CA ASP A 170 2.02 -10.14 -12.08
C ASP A 170 3.05 -11.29 -12.17
N PRO A 171 2.64 -12.50 -12.60
CA PRO A 171 3.53 -13.66 -12.70
C PRO A 171 4.66 -13.47 -13.73
N ASP A 172 4.48 -12.65 -14.77
CA ASP A 172 5.50 -12.41 -15.79
C ASP A 172 6.59 -11.49 -15.21
N VAL A 173 6.20 -10.48 -14.42
CA VAL A 173 7.15 -9.64 -13.68
C VAL A 173 7.93 -10.45 -12.64
N ILE A 174 7.25 -11.37 -11.92
CA ILE A 174 7.91 -12.31 -11.00
C ILE A 174 8.96 -13.14 -11.75
N THR A 175 8.57 -13.71 -12.90
CA THR A 175 9.45 -14.55 -13.73
C THR A 175 10.67 -13.76 -14.21
N ALA A 176 10.50 -12.52 -14.67
CA ALA A 176 11.61 -11.67 -15.08
C ALA A 176 12.59 -11.40 -13.91
N LEU A 177 12.07 -11.12 -12.72
CA LEU A 177 12.89 -10.81 -11.53
C LEU A 177 13.59 -12.03 -10.92
N MET A 178 13.15 -13.26 -11.24
CA MET A 178 13.90 -14.47 -10.90
C MET A 178 15.24 -14.54 -11.62
N ALA A 179 15.39 -13.89 -12.78
CA ALA A 179 16.65 -13.80 -13.50
C ALA A 179 17.52 -12.60 -13.07
N ASP A 180 17.10 -11.83 -12.05
CA ASP A 180 17.84 -10.64 -11.63
C ASP A 180 19.26 -10.99 -11.19
N ARG A 181 20.24 -10.24 -11.67
CA ARG A 181 21.66 -10.39 -11.31
C ARG A 181 21.92 -10.26 -9.80
N THR A 182 21.08 -9.51 -9.09
CA THR A 182 21.22 -9.23 -7.67
C THR A 182 20.46 -10.25 -6.85
N ALA A 183 21.18 -11.05 -6.07
CA ALA A 183 20.59 -12.08 -5.22
C ALA A 183 19.55 -11.55 -4.22
N ARG A 184 19.72 -10.30 -3.77
CA ARG A 184 18.75 -9.62 -2.89
C ARG A 184 17.38 -9.43 -3.56
N VAL A 185 17.34 -9.19 -4.87
CA VAL A 185 16.09 -9.09 -5.64
C VAL A 185 15.43 -10.46 -5.76
N ARG A 186 16.19 -11.50 -6.12
CA ARG A 186 15.69 -12.89 -6.18
C ARG A 186 15.20 -13.40 -4.82
N LYS A 187 15.84 -12.97 -3.72
CA LYS A 187 15.36 -13.20 -2.35
C LYS A 187 14.03 -12.51 -2.08
N GLY A 188 13.82 -11.30 -2.62
CA GLY A 188 12.52 -10.63 -2.65
C GLY A 188 11.45 -11.47 -3.36
N VAL A 189 11.80 -12.07 -4.51
CA VAL A 189 10.89 -12.98 -5.24
C VAL A 189 10.53 -14.20 -4.38
N ALA A 190 11.51 -14.83 -3.73
CA ALA A 190 11.29 -15.97 -2.85
C ALA A 190 10.35 -15.67 -1.66
N ARG A 191 10.29 -14.41 -1.23
CA ARG A 191 9.37 -13.93 -0.19
C ARG A 191 7.96 -13.63 -0.70
N ASN A 192 7.76 -13.59 -2.02
CA ASN A 192 6.47 -13.23 -2.60
C ASN A 192 5.50 -14.44 -2.55
N PRO A 193 4.37 -14.32 -1.83
CA PRO A 193 3.40 -15.41 -1.70
C PRO A 193 2.65 -15.73 -2.99
N ARG A 194 2.78 -14.89 -4.03
CA ARG A 194 2.13 -15.06 -5.34
C ARG A 194 2.96 -15.87 -6.34
N THR A 195 4.14 -16.34 -5.94
CA THR A 195 4.94 -17.27 -6.77
C THR A 195 4.15 -18.54 -7.08
N THR A 196 4.21 -19.02 -8.33
CA THR A 196 3.63 -20.30 -8.75
C THR A 196 4.47 -21.48 -8.29
N ALA A 197 3.94 -22.71 -8.40
CA ALA A 197 4.68 -23.91 -8.03
C ALA A 197 5.97 -24.08 -8.87
N GLU A 198 5.90 -23.77 -10.17
CA GLU A 198 7.03 -23.82 -11.09
C GLU A 198 8.10 -22.79 -10.71
N GLN A 199 7.68 -21.57 -10.39
CA GLN A 199 8.58 -20.50 -9.94
C GLN A 199 9.26 -20.86 -8.62
N ARG A 200 8.51 -21.46 -7.67
CA ARG A 200 9.07 -21.94 -6.40
C ARG A 200 10.08 -23.07 -6.62
N SER A 201 9.80 -24.02 -7.51
CA SER A 201 10.73 -25.11 -7.81
C SER A 201 12.05 -24.62 -8.44
N ALA A 202 11.97 -23.59 -9.29
CA ALA A 202 13.16 -22.92 -9.81
C ALA A 202 13.93 -22.14 -8.73
N LEU A 203 13.24 -21.41 -7.84
CA LEU A 203 13.87 -20.70 -6.71
C LEU A 203 14.51 -21.64 -5.69
N ALA A 204 13.95 -22.85 -5.51
CA ALA A 204 14.53 -23.90 -4.67
C ALA A 204 15.88 -24.40 -5.22
N GLN A 205 16.21 -24.08 -6.48
CA GLN A 205 17.48 -24.40 -7.12
C GLN A 205 18.38 -23.16 -7.29
N ASP A 206 18.00 -22.00 -6.75
CA ASP A 206 18.81 -20.78 -6.86
C ASP A 206 20.21 -21.03 -6.30
N PRO A 207 21.29 -20.58 -6.98
CA PRO A 207 22.65 -20.80 -6.50
C PRO A 207 22.91 -20.19 -5.12
N VAL A 208 22.17 -19.14 -4.74
CA VAL A 208 22.35 -18.38 -3.51
C VAL A 208 21.53 -18.98 -2.36
N VAL A 209 22.25 -19.37 -1.31
CA VAL A 209 21.73 -19.94 -0.06
C VAL A 209 20.59 -19.10 0.53
N ASP A 210 20.78 -17.79 0.55
CA ASP A 210 19.84 -16.84 1.14
C ASP A 210 18.48 -16.79 0.44
N VAL A 211 18.44 -17.09 -0.86
CA VAL A 211 17.22 -17.16 -1.66
C VAL A 211 16.46 -18.44 -1.30
N ARG A 212 17.15 -19.59 -1.35
CA ARG A 212 16.57 -20.90 -0.98
C ARG A 212 16.06 -20.91 0.45
N ALA A 213 16.83 -20.39 1.40
CA ALA A 213 16.42 -20.31 2.79
C ALA A 213 15.26 -19.31 3.02
N ALA A 214 15.18 -18.23 2.23
CA ALA A 214 14.02 -17.33 2.31
C ALA A 214 12.75 -18.05 1.84
N LEU A 215 12.82 -18.75 0.71
CA LEU A 215 11.72 -19.51 0.13
C LEU A 215 11.06 -20.47 1.14
N VAL A 216 11.88 -21.29 1.80
CA VAL A 216 11.45 -22.27 2.82
C VAL A 216 10.70 -21.64 3.99
N ARG A 217 11.00 -20.38 4.33
CA ARG A 217 10.40 -19.69 5.48
C ARG A 217 9.09 -18.98 5.14
N THR A 218 8.83 -18.68 3.87
CA THR A 218 7.76 -17.75 3.49
C THR A 218 6.66 -18.36 2.67
N VAL A 219 6.93 -19.43 1.90
CA VAL A 219 5.93 -20.05 1.02
C VAL A 219 5.86 -21.55 1.22
N GLU A 220 4.67 -22.11 1.04
CA GLU A 220 4.48 -23.56 1.01
C GLU A 220 5.12 -24.13 -0.26
N LEU A 221 5.92 -25.18 -0.08
CA LEU A 221 6.65 -25.85 -1.16
C LEU A 221 6.03 -27.22 -1.46
N ALA A 222 6.17 -27.66 -2.71
CA ALA A 222 5.83 -29.03 -3.08
C ALA A 222 6.76 -30.01 -2.37
N GLU A 223 6.25 -31.20 -2.06
CA GLU A 223 7.00 -32.24 -1.35
C GLU A 223 8.31 -32.61 -2.08
N ALA A 224 8.27 -32.71 -3.41
CA ALA A 224 9.47 -32.97 -4.23
C ALA A 224 10.56 -31.89 -4.09
N ASP A 225 10.18 -30.63 -3.85
CA ASP A 225 11.15 -29.56 -3.63
C ASP A 225 11.73 -29.61 -2.21
N LEU A 226 10.88 -29.94 -1.23
CA LEU A 226 11.30 -30.12 0.16
C LEU A 226 12.25 -31.31 0.32
N GLU A 227 11.96 -32.45 -0.30
CA GLU A 227 12.82 -33.63 -0.32
C GLU A 227 14.22 -33.31 -0.87
N ARG A 228 14.28 -32.50 -1.94
CA ARG A 228 15.57 -32.03 -2.48
C ARG A 228 16.31 -31.11 -1.51
N LEU A 229 15.59 -30.23 -0.82
CA LEU A 229 16.17 -29.26 0.12
C LEU A 229 16.60 -29.89 1.45
N VAL A 230 16.11 -31.09 1.80
CA VAL A 230 16.63 -31.87 2.93
C VAL A 230 18.11 -32.18 2.75
N ASP A 231 18.53 -32.48 1.51
CA ASP A 231 19.92 -32.76 1.17
C ASP A 231 20.68 -31.51 0.67
N ASP A 232 20.17 -30.30 0.94
CA ASP A 232 20.81 -29.06 0.50
C ASP A 232 22.23 -28.97 1.06
N ARG A 233 23.20 -28.66 0.21
CA ARG A 233 24.61 -28.49 0.61
C ARG A 233 24.83 -27.47 1.74
N SER A 234 23.91 -26.52 1.90
CA SER A 234 24.01 -25.47 2.90
C SER A 234 23.28 -25.84 4.19
N VAL A 235 24.04 -25.88 5.29
CA VAL A 235 23.51 -25.99 6.67
C VAL A 235 22.43 -24.94 6.93
N GLN A 236 22.57 -23.72 6.40
CA GLN A 236 21.59 -22.65 6.61
C GLN A 236 20.22 -22.95 5.99
N VAL A 237 20.18 -23.66 4.85
CA VAL A 237 18.92 -24.07 4.21
C VAL A 237 18.29 -25.21 5.00
N ARG A 238 19.07 -26.22 5.37
CA ARG A 238 18.60 -27.36 6.16
C ARG A 238 18.12 -26.92 7.56
N LEU A 239 18.82 -25.97 8.18
CA LEU A 239 18.37 -25.33 9.42
C LEU A 239 17.06 -24.57 9.22
N ALA A 240 16.91 -23.81 8.14
CA ALA A 240 15.66 -23.13 7.83
C ALA A 240 14.50 -24.13 7.67
N MET A 241 14.75 -25.29 7.05
CA MET A 241 13.78 -26.39 6.93
C MET A 241 13.42 -26.96 8.31
N ALA A 242 14.41 -27.19 9.17
CA ALA A 242 14.21 -27.68 10.53
C ALA A 242 13.34 -26.73 11.37
N THR A 243 13.50 -25.41 11.19
CA THR A 243 12.80 -24.39 11.99
C THR A 243 11.51 -23.83 11.39
N SER A 244 11.13 -24.21 10.17
CA SER A 244 9.98 -23.60 9.47
C SER A 244 8.66 -24.31 9.81
N ASP A 245 7.63 -23.55 10.19
CA ASP A 245 6.25 -24.03 10.41
C ASP A 245 5.60 -24.59 9.13
N LEU A 246 6.10 -24.17 7.95
CA LEU A 246 5.57 -24.57 6.65
C LEU A 246 6.07 -25.95 6.21
N VAL A 247 7.13 -26.47 6.84
CA VAL A 247 7.69 -27.79 6.52
C VAL A 247 6.87 -28.88 7.21
N PRO A 248 6.36 -29.89 6.46
CA PRO A 248 5.62 -31.01 7.04
C PRO A 248 6.44 -31.78 8.10
N PRO A 249 5.79 -32.31 9.16
CA PRO A 249 6.50 -32.98 10.24
C PRO A 249 7.38 -34.16 9.81
N HIS A 250 6.95 -34.95 8.82
CA HIS A 250 7.72 -36.12 8.36
C HIS A 250 9.01 -35.71 7.64
N ILE A 251 8.97 -34.65 6.83
CA ILE A 251 10.16 -34.06 6.21
C ILE A 251 11.09 -33.49 7.29
N ARG A 252 10.54 -32.78 8.27
CA ARG A 252 11.32 -32.23 9.39
C ARG A 252 12.00 -33.34 10.20
N GLN A 253 11.31 -34.46 10.44
CA GLN A 253 11.88 -35.61 11.16
C GLN A 253 13.06 -36.24 10.43
N ALA A 254 13.10 -36.20 9.09
CA ALA A 254 14.25 -36.68 8.32
C ALA A 254 15.53 -35.90 8.66
N LEU A 255 15.41 -34.59 8.91
CA LEU A 255 16.52 -33.74 9.34
C LEU A 255 17.02 -34.03 10.76
N GLY A 256 16.30 -34.81 11.57
CA GLY A 256 16.76 -35.23 12.90
C GLY A 256 18.01 -36.13 12.89
N ARG A 257 18.40 -36.62 11.70
CA ARG A 257 19.63 -37.38 11.45
C ARG A 257 20.65 -36.60 10.62
N ASP A 258 20.50 -35.28 10.50
CA ASP A 258 21.45 -34.43 9.77
C ASP A 258 22.86 -34.61 10.34
N SER A 259 23.86 -34.54 9.46
CA SER A 259 25.27 -34.54 9.84
C SER A 259 25.66 -33.34 10.70
N ASP A 260 24.95 -32.22 10.56
CA ASP A 260 25.15 -31.03 11.37
C ASP A 260 24.25 -31.10 12.60
N GLU A 261 24.87 -31.11 13.78
CA GLU A 261 24.18 -31.26 15.06
C GLU A 261 23.19 -30.11 15.31
N THR A 262 23.49 -28.89 14.85
CA THR A 262 22.57 -27.75 15.04
C THR A 262 21.26 -27.93 14.26
N VAL A 263 21.34 -28.49 13.06
CA VAL A 263 20.17 -28.82 12.24
C VAL A 263 19.40 -29.97 12.86
N ALA A 264 20.11 -31.02 13.27
CA ALA A 264 19.51 -32.21 13.83
C ALA A 264 18.77 -31.92 15.14
N ASP A 265 19.37 -31.13 16.03
CA ASP A 265 18.76 -30.70 17.29
C ASP A 265 17.56 -29.78 17.04
N ALA A 266 17.68 -28.80 16.14
CA ALA A 266 16.57 -27.94 15.78
C ALA A 266 15.35 -28.72 15.24
N ALA A 267 15.60 -29.80 14.50
CA ALA A 267 14.55 -30.67 13.98
C ALA A 267 13.91 -31.54 15.07
N ARG A 268 14.71 -32.12 15.98
CA ARG A 268 14.23 -32.97 17.09
C ARG A 268 13.46 -32.18 18.15
N ASP A 269 13.96 -30.99 18.46
CA ASP A 269 13.41 -30.13 19.52
C ASP A 269 12.34 -29.16 19.00
N TYR A 270 11.95 -29.31 17.74
CA TYR A 270 10.97 -28.43 17.12
C TYR A 270 9.67 -28.34 17.91
N ARG A 271 9.30 -27.13 18.28
CA ARG A 271 7.99 -26.81 18.84
C ARG A 271 7.29 -25.83 17.90
N PRO A 272 6.11 -26.16 17.35
CA PRO A 272 5.37 -25.23 16.52
C PRO A 272 5.05 -23.97 17.32
N ALA A 273 5.14 -22.80 16.67
CA ALA A 273 4.76 -21.56 17.32
C ALA A 273 3.29 -21.66 17.77
N SER A 274 3.02 -21.32 19.03
CA SER A 274 1.68 -21.32 19.60
C SER A 274 0.78 -20.32 18.86
N GLY A 275 0.07 -20.81 17.84
CA GLY A 275 -1.19 -20.28 17.31
C GLY A 275 -1.23 -18.86 16.70
N ASN A 276 -0.17 -18.07 16.72
CA ASN A 276 -0.22 -16.65 16.33
C ASN A 276 0.77 -16.25 15.23
N SER A 277 1.15 -17.17 14.34
CA SER A 277 1.85 -16.80 13.11
C SER A 277 0.88 -16.12 12.12
N PRO A 278 1.24 -14.99 11.50
CA PRO A 278 0.42 -14.25 10.54
C PRO A 278 0.48 -14.95 9.17
N VAL A 279 0.18 -16.25 9.13
CA VAL A 279 -0.06 -16.94 7.87
C VAL A 279 -1.47 -16.55 7.48
N VAL A 280 -1.59 -15.73 6.44
CA VAL A 280 -2.86 -15.51 5.73
C VAL A 280 -3.25 -16.87 5.14
N ARG A 281 -3.95 -17.67 5.94
CA ARG A 281 -4.59 -18.90 5.48
C ARG A 281 -5.54 -18.48 4.38
N ALA A 282 -5.31 -18.98 3.16
CA ALA A 282 -6.28 -18.86 2.08
C ALA A 282 -7.67 -19.28 2.61
N PRO A 283 -8.75 -18.54 2.30
CA PRO A 283 -10.07 -18.90 2.78
C PRO A 283 -10.38 -20.31 2.32
N ARG A 284 -10.59 -21.21 3.29
CA ARG A 284 -11.10 -22.56 3.01
C ARG A 284 -12.43 -22.39 2.29
N VAL A 285 -12.45 -22.71 1.00
CA VAL A 285 -13.67 -22.82 0.21
C VAL A 285 -14.47 -23.96 0.82
N GLY A 286 -15.37 -23.62 1.74
CA GLY A 286 -16.32 -24.56 2.30
C GLY A 286 -17.28 -24.97 1.20
N HIS A 287 -17.12 -26.19 0.68
CA HIS A 287 -18.18 -26.85 -0.07
C HIS A 287 -19.39 -27.03 0.85
N ARG A 288 -20.32 -26.06 0.81
CA ARG A 288 -21.69 -26.25 1.29
C ARG A 288 -22.32 -27.30 0.39
N ARG A 289 -22.47 -28.52 0.92
CA ARG A 289 -23.35 -29.55 0.35
C ARG A 289 -24.77 -28.99 0.39
N SER A 290 -25.29 -28.62 -0.78
CA SER A 290 -26.68 -28.26 -0.99
C SER A 290 -27.55 -29.51 -0.85
N ALA A 291 -28.16 -29.67 0.32
CA ALA A 291 -29.24 -30.61 0.54
C ALA A 291 -30.57 -29.86 0.36
N THR A 292 -31.22 -30.04 -0.79
CA THR A 292 -32.65 -29.71 -0.95
C THR A 292 -33.33 -30.72 -1.85
N SER A 293 -34.09 -31.59 -1.18
CA SER A 293 -35.40 -32.14 -1.54
C SER A 293 -35.58 -32.79 -2.92
N GLN A 294 -35.41 -34.12 -2.95
CA GLN A 294 -36.14 -34.99 -3.86
C GLN A 294 -37.65 -34.86 -3.61
N GLY A 295 -38.38 -34.40 -4.63
CA GLY A 295 -39.84 -34.46 -4.67
C GLY A 295 -40.32 -35.91 -4.71
N ARG A 296 -41.21 -36.28 -3.79
CA ARG A 296 -42.00 -37.51 -3.88
C ARG A 296 -43.24 -37.25 -4.74
N PRO A 297 -43.62 -38.17 -5.64
CA PRO A 297 -44.80 -38.04 -6.48
C PRO A 297 -46.07 -38.42 -5.70
N GLY A 298 -47.18 -37.79 -6.08
CA GLY A 298 -48.49 -37.97 -5.49
C GLY A 298 -49.13 -39.34 -5.74
N ARG A 299 -49.96 -39.73 -4.77
CA ARG A 299 -51.10 -40.67 -4.85
C ARG A 299 -51.94 -40.40 -3.60
N ALA A 300 -53.08 -39.74 -3.69
CA ALA A 300 -54.40 -40.20 -4.15
C ALA A 300 -55.28 -40.75 -3.01
N ALA A 301 -56.45 -40.12 -2.90
CA ALA A 301 -57.71 -40.60 -2.31
C ALA A 301 -57.74 -40.74 -0.77
N ARG A 302 -58.78 -40.36 -0.03
CA ARG A 302 -60.20 -40.10 -0.31
C ARG A 302 -60.71 -39.00 0.62
#